data_AF-A0ABD3V9D8-F1
#
_entry.id   AF-A0ABD3V9D8-F1
#
_cell.length_a   1.000
_cell.length_b   1.000
_cell.length_c   1.000
_cell.angle_alpha   90.00
_cell.angle_beta   90.00
_cell.angle_gamma   90.00
#
_symmetry.space_group_name_H-M   'P 1'
#
loop_
_entity.id
_entity.type
_entity.pdbx_description
1 polymer ?
#
loop_
_entity_poly.entity_id
_entity_poly.type
_entity_poly.pdbx_seq_one_letter_code
_entity_poly.pdbx_strand_id
1 'polypeptide(L)'
;MDTSNSLLRHGSLESLARLKKSDEPRLPISLAGERRKGRCLVYDVERDIHNFKEKWLLYAEDDNIDDWLDFVSLATSETDIKQYKNYEDFGRDFAKFKKDEFLAERTSSISELQRLVDRAKRFDALVESSKERLTRACKDYISKYCLSFFPELENLDVPCVRAYENNINAWSEEVREGLKKVERFHENIKEISGAVFTEYIVNYGQILHFMNVIVDIFSDICNPLKSWIIADEGYLKKVRLELEALSRRHQQITEMLRRNHFRIEDTKSRFERSKYSSKRVQQALQGRINDRRFCRRRELSFEDHISMTERMLEERKREHEETLAQIQNEDGRTSSQDLYEPILARSKELQKEIKRLDKRLRNIRTKRRNMKEDRYNVQKDLHKLKNVYEDHIKQTEKVKDSVIAQKEDAESFREEIKVISAMIQALHRIIEVKEHPSTVKKIFLHGYTPGEKMDFRGGPTLIEKTATDSMKEAINLTVPTIGKDWSKMYQQLPFSPPRDPITRSKDLDVLKFDFYNIHPPSEEMAYRSLKKWQELSSVTSVNALARTLKSIRRPDVAQIVEKKVITIVN
;
A
#
# COMPACT_ATOMS: atom_id res chain seq x y z
N MET A 1 36.56 48.24 -65.51
CA MET A 1 37.10 47.88 -64.17
C MET A 1 35.98 48.18 -63.17
N ASP A 2 34.85 47.48 -63.17
CA ASP A 2 34.66 46.01 -63.13
C ASP A 2 35.54 45.39 -62.05
N THR A 3 35.06 44.73 -61.02
CA THR A 3 33.77 44.12 -60.68
C THR A 3 33.87 43.80 -59.18
N SER A 4 32.73 43.74 -58.46
CA SER A 4 32.49 42.97 -57.22
C SER A 4 31.66 43.77 -56.20
N ASN A 5 30.37 43.96 -56.51
CA ASN A 5 29.38 44.33 -55.50
C ASN A 5 28.01 43.79 -55.93
N SER A 6 27.87 42.46 -55.92
CA SER A 6 26.61 41.77 -56.19
C SER A 6 26.81 40.30 -55.89
N LEU A 7 26.54 39.89 -54.65
CA LEU A 7 26.14 38.55 -54.21
C LEU A 7 26.27 38.52 -52.69
N LEU A 8 25.21 38.89 -51.96
CA LEU A 8 24.91 38.48 -50.57
C LEU A 8 23.66 39.23 -50.04
N ARG A 9 22.56 39.26 -50.80
CA ARG A 9 21.25 39.71 -50.30
C ARG A 9 20.10 39.00 -51.02
N HIS A 10 20.04 37.67 -50.99
CA HIS A 10 18.80 36.94 -51.30
C HIS A 10 18.72 35.59 -50.58
N GLY A 11 19.04 35.58 -49.28
CA GLY A 11 18.90 34.37 -48.47
C GLY A 11 18.64 34.67 -47.01
N SER A 12 17.53 35.35 -46.67
CA SER A 12 16.99 35.33 -45.29
C SER A 12 15.62 35.98 -45.14
N LEU A 13 14.63 35.58 -45.95
CA LEU A 13 13.22 35.90 -45.66
C LEU A 13 12.31 34.68 -45.79
N GLU A 14 12.62 33.72 -46.66
CA GLU A 14 11.90 32.43 -46.71
C GLU A 14 12.25 31.47 -45.56
N SER A 15 13.43 31.61 -44.94
CA SER A 15 13.83 30.82 -43.76
C SER A 15 13.15 31.28 -42.47
N LEU A 16 12.80 32.56 -42.35
CA LEU A 16 12.04 33.11 -41.23
C LEU A 16 10.52 32.91 -41.40
N ALA A 17 10.01 32.86 -42.64
CA ALA A 17 8.61 32.57 -42.91
C ALA A 17 8.23 31.08 -42.67
N ARG A 18 9.19 30.14 -42.73
CA ARG A 18 8.95 28.72 -42.44
C ARG A 18 8.92 28.36 -40.94
N LEU A 19 9.26 29.29 -40.05
CA LEU A 19 9.18 29.11 -38.59
C LEU A 19 7.82 29.49 -37.97
N LYS A 20 6.87 30.00 -38.77
CA LYS A 20 5.46 30.18 -38.38
C LYS A 20 4.58 28.94 -38.61
N LYS A 21 5.18 27.75 -38.77
CA LYS A 21 4.44 26.49 -38.92
C LYS A 21 4.29 25.79 -37.56
N SER A 22 3.02 25.74 -37.15
CA SER A 22 2.41 25.13 -35.96
C SER A 22 2.78 25.75 -34.60
N ASP A 23 1.88 26.56 -34.04
CA ASP A 23 1.76 26.84 -32.60
C ASP A 23 1.40 25.59 -31.77
N GLU A 24 1.54 24.40 -32.34
CA GLU A 24 1.36 23.15 -31.61
C GLU A 24 2.54 22.98 -30.63
N PRO A 25 2.25 22.83 -29.33
CA PRO A 25 3.29 22.73 -28.33
C PRO A 25 4.10 21.44 -28.56
N ARG A 26 5.41 21.60 -28.77
CA ARG A 26 6.32 20.48 -29.03
C ARG A 26 6.25 19.48 -27.87
N LEU A 27 5.99 18.22 -28.20
CA LEU A 27 5.95 17.14 -27.21
C LEU A 27 7.27 17.06 -26.45
N PRO A 28 7.22 16.98 -25.11
CA PRO A 28 8.42 16.88 -24.30
C PRO A 28 9.11 15.52 -24.52
N ILE A 29 10.45 15.55 -24.57
CA ILE A 29 11.29 14.40 -24.96
C ILE A 29 11.68 13.58 -23.72
N SER A 30 11.99 14.24 -22.60
CA SER A 30 12.42 13.59 -21.36
C SER A 30 12.11 14.44 -20.11
N LEU A 31 11.96 13.80 -18.94
CA LEU A 31 11.78 14.51 -17.66
C LEU A 31 12.99 15.38 -17.33
N ALA A 32 14.20 14.91 -17.66
CA ALA A 32 15.43 15.69 -17.51
C ALA A 32 15.42 16.96 -18.38
N GLY A 33 14.90 16.87 -19.60
CA GLY A 33 14.74 18.01 -20.50
C GLY A 33 13.79 19.06 -19.94
N GLU A 34 12.63 18.64 -19.43
CA GLU A 34 11.65 19.57 -18.84
C GLU A 34 12.15 20.20 -17.54
N ARG A 35 12.85 19.44 -16.68
CA ARG A 35 13.53 19.98 -15.49
C ARG A 35 14.58 21.00 -15.85
N ARG A 36 15.37 20.76 -16.90
CA ARG A 36 16.37 21.73 -17.39
C ARG A 36 15.72 23.02 -17.88
N LYS A 37 14.57 22.95 -18.56
CA LYS A 37 13.81 24.15 -18.94
C LYS A 37 13.36 24.96 -17.71
N GLY A 38 12.78 24.29 -16.71
CA GLY A 38 12.43 24.93 -15.44
C GLY A 38 13.64 25.57 -14.75
N ARG A 39 14.76 24.85 -14.68
CA ARG A 39 16.04 25.34 -14.15
C ARG A 39 16.57 26.58 -14.90
N CYS A 40 16.48 26.60 -16.23
CA CYS A 40 16.91 27.75 -17.03
C CYS A 40 16.08 28.99 -16.71
N LEU A 41 14.76 28.87 -16.56
CA LEU A 41 13.90 30.01 -16.19
C LEU A 41 14.30 30.58 -14.83
N VAL A 42 14.59 29.72 -13.84
CA VAL A 42 15.05 30.14 -12.52
C VAL A 42 16.39 30.88 -12.61
N TYR A 43 17.36 30.34 -13.35
CA TYR A 43 18.67 31.00 -13.52
C TYR A 43 18.61 32.31 -14.30
N ASP A 44 17.72 32.41 -15.29
CA ASP A 44 17.51 33.66 -16.01
C ASP A 44 16.98 34.76 -15.08
N VAL A 45 16.09 34.41 -14.16
CA VAL A 45 15.59 35.33 -13.13
C VAL A 45 16.70 35.74 -12.16
N GLU A 46 17.49 34.79 -11.66
CA GLU A 46 18.65 35.11 -10.78
C GLU A 46 19.65 36.05 -11.45
N ARG A 47 19.95 35.81 -12.73
CA ARG A 47 20.84 36.67 -13.52
C ARG A 47 20.25 38.07 -13.68
N ASP A 48 18.97 38.18 -14.00
CA ASP A 48 18.31 39.47 -14.22
C ASP A 48 18.22 40.28 -12.91
N ILE A 49 17.96 39.62 -11.78
CA ILE A 49 18.01 40.18 -10.42
C ILE A 49 19.41 40.68 -10.10
N HIS A 50 20.44 39.85 -10.30
CA HIS A 50 21.82 40.23 -10.02
C HIS A 50 22.24 41.45 -10.84
N ASN A 51 21.97 41.41 -12.15
CA ASN A 51 22.24 42.51 -13.07
C ASN A 51 21.49 43.78 -12.66
N PHE A 52 20.24 43.65 -12.20
CA PHE A 52 19.47 44.80 -11.74
C PHE A 52 20.06 45.39 -10.45
N LYS A 53 20.41 44.55 -9.48
CA LYS A 53 21.00 44.97 -8.20
C LYS A 53 22.32 45.70 -8.42
N GLU A 54 23.22 45.12 -9.22
CA GLU A 54 24.53 45.70 -9.54
C GLU A 54 24.40 47.02 -10.31
N LYS A 55 23.55 47.06 -11.34
CA LYS A 55 23.45 48.22 -12.22
C LYS A 55 22.62 49.36 -11.64
N TRP A 56 21.53 49.05 -10.94
CA TRP A 56 20.51 50.03 -10.59
C TRP A 56 20.38 50.29 -9.11
N LEU A 57 20.70 49.34 -8.21
CA LEU A 57 20.50 49.52 -6.77
C LEU A 57 21.79 49.81 -5.99
N LEU A 58 22.93 49.26 -6.41
CA LEU A 58 24.20 49.38 -5.65
C LEU A 58 24.68 50.83 -5.47
N TYR A 59 24.41 51.68 -6.45
CA TYR A 59 24.79 53.11 -6.46
C TYR A 59 23.57 54.02 -6.49
N ALA A 60 22.45 53.57 -5.93
CA ALA A 60 21.26 54.37 -5.82
C ALA A 60 21.39 55.30 -4.60
N GLU A 61 21.52 56.60 -4.86
CA GLU A 61 21.50 57.65 -3.84
C GLU A 61 20.11 58.33 -3.87
N ASP A 62 19.66 58.79 -2.69
CA ASP A 62 18.43 59.57 -2.48
C ASP A 62 18.71 60.96 -1.90
N ASP A 63 19.97 61.39 -1.92
CA ASP A 63 20.41 62.67 -1.30
C ASP A 63 19.97 63.92 -2.08
N ASN A 64 19.58 63.78 -3.36
CA ASN A 64 19.28 64.91 -4.27
C ASN A 64 17.76 65.18 -4.43
N ILE A 65 16.92 64.75 -3.49
CA ILE A 65 15.46 64.89 -3.58
C ILE A 65 15.02 66.34 -3.80
N ASP A 66 15.58 67.30 -3.06
CA ASP A 66 15.20 68.71 -3.15
C ASP A 66 15.52 69.29 -4.54
N ASP A 67 16.73 69.02 -5.05
CA ASP A 67 17.16 69.45 -6.40
C ASP A 67 16.28 68.85 -7.50
N TRP A 68 15.83 67.60 -7.32
CA TRP A 68 14.92 66.94 -8.25
C TRP A 68 13.53 67.55 -8.23
N LEU A 69 12.99 67.88 -7.05
CA LEU A 69 11.69 68.54 -6.91
C LEU A 69 11.70 69.94 -7.52
N ASP A 70 12.76 70.71 -7.27
CA ASP A 70 12.97 72.03 -7.87
C ASP A 70 13.01 71.93 -9.40
N PHE A 71 13.72 70.94 -9.94
CA PHE A 71 13.76 70.70 -11.38
C PHE A 71 12.37 70.35 -11.94
N VAL A 72 11.61 69.47 -11.29
CA VAL A 72 10.26 69.09 -11.76
C VAL A 72 9.29 70.26 -11.69
N SER A 73 9.37 71.11 -10.66
CA SER A 73 8.57 72.33 -10.56
C SER A 73 8.89 73.30 -11.69
N LEU A 74 10.16 73.45 -12.05
CA LEU A 74 10.58 74.30 -13.17
C LEU A 74 10.14 73.70 -14.53
N ALA A 75 10.28 72.38 -14.70
CA ALA A 75 9.87 71.69 -15.92
C ALA A 75 8.35 71.79 -16.15
N THR A 76 7.54 71.77 -15.09
CA THR A 76 6.08 71.93 -15.18
C THR A 76 5.66 73.36 -15.52
N SER A 77 6.38 74.39 -15.07
CA SER A 77 6.10 75.77 -15.46
C SER A 77 6.44 76.06 -16.93
N GLU A 78 7.54 75.50 -17.46
CA GLU A 78 7.98 75.76 -18.84
C GLU A 78 7.23 74.95 -19.91
N THR A 79 6.60 73.83 -19.53
CA THR A 79 5.94 72.93 -20.51
C THR A 79 4.41 73.06 -20.57
N ASP A 80 3.82 74.04 -19.88
CA ASP A 80 2.36 74.19 -19.68
C ASP A 80 1.67 72.95 -19.06
N ILE A 81 2.45 72.01 -18.50
CA ILE A 81 1.93 70.79 -17.88
C ILE A 81 1.68 71.08 -16.41
N LYS A 82 0.40 71.05 -16.00
CA LYS A 82 0.00 71.29 -14.61
C LYS A 82 0.70 70.35 -13.60
N GLN A 83 0.79 69.06 -13.94
CA GLN A 83 1.48 68.04 -13.14
C GLN A 83 1.66 66.75 -13.94
N TYR A 84 2.74 66.02 -13.64
CA TYR A 84 3.00 64.68 -14.20
C TYR A 84 2.35 63.62 -13.34
N LYS A 85 1.48 62.78 -13.92
CA LYS A 85 0.76 61.74 -13.15
C LYS A 85 1.67 60.63 -12.63
N ASN A 86 2.72 60.30 -13.35
CA ASN A 86 3.66 59.24 -12.97
C ASN A 86 5.02 59.46 -13.65
N TYR A 87 5.98 58.61 -13.30
CA TYR A 87 7.33 58.63 -13.85
C TYR A 87 7.38 58.34 -15.36
N GLU A 88 6.41 57.60 -15.92
CA GLU A 88 6.35 57.29 -17.35
C GLU A 88 5.99 58.52 -18.18
N ASP A 89 4.99 59.27 -17.71
CA ASP A 89 4.53 60.52 -18.31
C ASP A 89 5.66 61.56 -18.28
N PHE A 90 6.33 61.74 -17.14
CA PHE A 90 7.52 62.59 -17.04
C PHE A 90 8.62 62.15 -18.01
N GLY A 91 8.84 60.83 -18.11
CA GLY A 91 9.85 60.25 -18.99
C GLY A 91 9.67 60.52 -20.49
N ARG A 92 8.46 60.86 -20.96
CA ARG A 92 8.21 61.16 -22.39
C ARG A 92 8.73 62.54 -22.79
N ASP A 93 8.87 63.45 -21.82
CA ASP A 93 9.24 64.84 -22.08
C ASP A 93 10.74 65.13 -21.93
N PHE A 94 11.57 64.13 -21.58
CA PHE A 94 13.04 64.31 -21.53
C PHE A 94 13.65 64.87 -22.81
N ALA A 95 13.11 64.51 -23.97
CA ALA A 95 13.59 65.04 -25.26
C ALA A 95 13.24 66.52 -25.46
N LYS A 96 12.22 67.04 -24.77
CA LYS A 96 11.85 68.46 -24.74
C LYS A 96 12.73 69.21 -23.76
N PHE A 97 12.96 68.67 -22.55
CA PHE A 97 13.83 69.29 -21.56
C PHE A 97 15.27 69.51 -22.05
N LYS A 98 15.79 68.60 -22.89
CA LYS A 98 17.12 68.75 -23.50
C LYS A 98 17.22 69.79 -24.62
N LYS A 99 16.08 70.26 -25.14
CA LYS A 99 16.02 71.27 -26.20
C LYS A 99 15.76 72.67 -25.66
N ASP A 100 15.23 72.76 -24.44
CA ASP A 100 14.99 74.00 -23.74
C ASP A 100 16.32 74.52 -23.17
N GLU A 101 16.66 75.76 -23.51
CA GLU A 101 17.97 76.37 -23.16
C GLU A 101 18.14 76.52 -21.65
N PHE A 102 17.06 76.84 -20.91
CA PHE A 102 17.08 77.07 -19.47
C PHE A 102 17.12 75.76 -18.68
N LEU A 103 16.36 74.74 -19.11
CA LEU A 103 16.40 73.42 -18.49
C LEU A 103 17.70 72.68 -18.81
N ALA A 104 18.27 72.88 -20.00
CA ALA A 104 19.49 72.22 -20.43
C ALA A 104 20.72 72.59 -19.57
N GLU A 105 20.73 73.74 -18.89
CA GLU A 105 21.79 74.11 -17.95
C GLU A 105 21.88 73.15 -16.75
N ARG A 106 20.76 72.53 -16.35
CA ARG A 106 20.67 71.56 -15.24
C ARG A 106 20.95 70.12 -15.69
N THR A 107 22.06 69.93 -16.42
CA THR A 107 22.43 68.63 -17.00
C THR A 107 22.52 67.48 -15.99
N SER A 108 23.03 67.75 -14.76
CA SER A 108 23.14 66.73 -13.70
C SER A 108 21.77 66.22 -13.28
N SER A 109 20.86 67.12 -12.88
CA SER A 109 19.50 66.78 -12.43
C SER A 109 18.70 66.06 -13.53
N ILE A 110 18.84 66.48 -14.80
CA ILE A 110 18.22 65.77 -15.94
C ILE A 110 18.74 64.33 -16.03
N SER A 111 20.05 64.13 -15.89
CA SER A 111 20.67 62.81 -16.01
C SER A 111 20.27 61.87 -14.87
N GLU A 112 20.16 62.39 -13.65
CA GLU A 112 19.76 61.65 -12.45
C GLU A 112 18.28 61.29 -12.48
N LEU A 113 17.40 62.23 -12.83
CA LEU A 113 15.97 61.97 -13.02
C LEU A 113 15.73 61.00 -14.18
N GLN A 114 16.52 61.07 -15.26
CA GLN A 114 16.46 60.09 -16.33
C GLN A 114 16.84 58.68 -15.84
N ARG A 115 17.91 58.57 -15.02
CA ARG A 115 18.28 57.30 -14.38
C ARG A 115 17.19 56.79 -13.43
N LEU A 116 16.53 57.67 -12.68
CA LEU A 116 15.42 57.32 -11.78
C LEU A 116 14.23 56.75 -12.57
N VAL A 117 13.83 57.41 -13.65
CA VAL A 117 12.75 56.93 -14.53
C VAL A 117 13.13 55.61 -15.20
N ASP A 118 14.35 55.48 -15.70
CA ASP A 118 14.83 54.24 -16.32
C ASP A 118 14.88 53.09 -15.29
N ARG A 119 15.31 53.36 -14.06
CA ARG A 119 15.30 52.41 -12.94
C ARG A 119 13.88 51.91 -12.67
N ALA A 120 12.91 52.80 -12.54
CA ALA A 120 11.50 52.45 -12.29
C ALA A 120 10.93 51.56 -13.41
N LYS A 121 11.12 51.97 -14.68
CA LYS A 121 10.68 51.19 -15.86
C LYS A 121 11.32 49.80 -15.90
N ARG A 122 12.62 49.72 -15.62
CA ARG A 122 13.37 48.46 -15.60
C ARG A 122 12.96 47.58 -14.44
N PHE A 123 12.63 48.16 -13.30
CA PHE A 123 12.12 47.45 -12.13
C PHE A 123 10.76 46.82 -12.42
N ASP A 124 9.80 47.57 -12.93
CA ASP A 124 8.47 47.02 -13.25
C ASP A 124 8.55 45.90 -14.30
N ALA A 125 9.37 46.08 -15.33
CA ALA A 125 9.63 45.03 -16.32
C ALA A 125 10.30 43.79 -15.70
N LEU A 126 11.23 43.97 -14.75
CA LEU A 126 11.88 42.88 -14.02
C LEU A 126 10.86 42.11 -13.17
N VAL A 127 10.01 42.81 -12.42
CA VAL A 127 9.00 42.19 -11.53
C VAL A 127 8.03 41.35 -12.34
N GLU A 128 7.43 41.91 -13.38
CA GLU A 128 6.45 41.20 -14.22
C GLU A 128 7.07 39.99 -14.92
N SER A 129 8.23 40.17 -15.56
CA SER A 129 8.91 39.07 -16.26
C SER A 129 9.41 37.98 -15.32
N SER A 130 9.90 38.34 -14.12
CA SER A 130 10.36 37.37 -13.12
C SER A 130 9.21 36.60 -12.52
N LYS A 131 8.11 37.27 -12.17
CA LYS A 131 6.87 36.64 -11.69
C LYS A 131 6.30 35.66 -12.70
N GLU A 132 6.23 36.05 -13.98
CA GLU A 132 5.76 35.18 -15.06
C GLU A 132 6.68 33.95 -15.20
N ARG A 133 7.99 34.15 -15.29
CA ARG A 133 8.96 33.04 -15.44
C ARG A 133 8.96 32.09 -14.26
N LEU A 134 8.91 32.59 -13.02
CA LEU A 134 8.88 31.76 -11.81
C LEU A 134 7.55 31.02 -11.69
N THR A 135 6.43 31.67 -12.00
CA THR A 135 5.11 31.02 -12.04
C THR A 135 5.10 29.90 -13.07
N ARG A 136 5.66 30.16 -14.26
CA ARG A 136 5.80 29.18 -15.34
C ARG A 136 6.74 28.03 -14.94
N ALA A 137 7.89 28.34 -14.35
CA ALA A 137 8.84 27.35 -13.84
C ALA A 137 8.17 26.44 -12.81
N CYS A 138 7.42 27.02 -11.86
CA CYS A 138 6.72 26.27 -10.84
C CYS A 138 5.57 25.42 -11.41
N LYS A 139 4.61 26.03 -12.12
CA LYS A 139 3.37 25.36 -12.55
C LYS A 139 3.55 24.44 -13.76
N ASP A 140 4.27 24.90 -14.78
CA ASP A 140 4.31 24.21 -16.07
C ASP A 140 5.42 23.14 -16.11
N TYR A 141 6.47 23.32 -15.31
CA TYR A 141 7.63 22.45 -15.32
C TYR A 141 7.80 21.68 -14.01
N ILE A 142 7.99 22.37 -12.89
CA ILE A 142 8.40 21.72 -11.65
C ILE A 142 7.25 20.90 -11.04
N SER A 143 6.09 21.49 -10.79
CA SER A 143 4.94 20.77 -10.21
C SER A 143 4.39 19.69 -11.16
N LYS A 144 4.54 19.89 -12.47
CA LYS A 144 4.04 18.95 -13.47
C LYS A 144 4.97 17.74 -13.67
N TYR A 145 6.29 17.92 -13.62
CA TYR A 145 7.25 16.86 -13.94
C TYR A 145 8.08 16.34 -12.77
N CYS A 146 8.10 17.04 -11.62
CA CYS A 146 8.62 16.51 -10.35
C CYS A 146 7.47 15.87 -9.58
N LEU A 147 7.13 14.65 -9.99
CA LEU A 147 5.92 13.94 -9.59
C LEU A 147 5.88 13.63 -8.09
N SER A 148 4.69 13.76 -7.51
CA SER A 148 4.35 13.12 -6.23
C SER A 148 4.15 11.63 -6.44
N PHE A 149 4.69 10.81 -5.53
CA PHE A 149 4.58 9.35 -5.51
C PHE A 149 3.81 8.82 -4.28
N PHE A 150 3.16 9.72 -3.54
CA PHE A 150 2.39 9.33 -2.35
C PHE A 150 1.29 8.29 -2.66
N PRO A 151 0.53 8.41 -3.75
CA PRO A 151 -0.59 7.50 -4.01
C PRO A 151 -0.15 6.09 -4.43
N GLU A 152 1.06 5.93 -4.97
CA GLU A 152 1.67 4.64 -5.31
C GLU A 152 1.98 3.78 -4.09
N LEU A 153 2.05 4.41 -2.91
CA LEU A 153 2.34 3.75 -1.64
C LEU A 153 1.12 3.10 -1.00
N GLU A 154 -0.13 3.44 -1.35
CA GLU A 154 -1.34 2.82 -0.74
C GLU A 154 -1.30 2.77 0.81
N ASN A 155 -0.82 3.83 1.47
CA ASN A 155 -0.57 3.95 2.92
C ASN A 155 0.66 3.22 3.48
N LEU A 156 1.54 2.68 2.63
CA LEU A 156 2.81 2.11 3.06
C LEU A 156 3.77 3.21 3.54
N ASP A 157 4.44 2.96 4.66
CA ASP A 157 5.46 3.87 5.17
C ASP A 157 6.82 3.58 4.52
N VAL A 158 7.16 4.35 3.48
CA VAL A 158 8.50 4.34 2.88
C VAL A 158 9.21 5.66 3.17
N PRO A 159 10.25 5.68 4.04
CA PRO A 159 10.84 6.92 4.54
C PRO A 159 11.35 7.86 3.45
N CYS A 160 12.00 7.32 2.42
CA CYS A 160 12.58 8.14 1.35
C CYS A 160 11.51 8.83 0.48
N VAL A 161 10.35 8.19 0.29
CA VAL A 161 9.21 8.74 -0.43
C VAL A 161 8.52 9.79 0.42
N ARG A 162 8.20 9.47 1.69
CA ARG A 162 7.59 10.44 2.63
C ARG A 162 8.42 11.72 2.77
N ALA A 163 9.74 11.58 2.92
CA ALA A 163 10.63 12.74 3.02
C ALA A 163 10.59 13.60 1.74
N TYR A 164 10.49 12.97 0.57
CA TYR A 164 10.38 13.68 -0.70
C TYR A 164 9.05 14.44 -0.82
N GLU A 165 7.93 13.80 -0.46
CA GLU A 165 6.60 14.43 -0.47
C GLU A 165 6.49 15.62 0.48
N ASN A 166 7.02 15.49 1.71
CA ASN A 166 7.02 16.58 2.67
C ASN A 166 7.78 17.79 2.13
N ASN A 167 8.92 17.54 1.46
CA ASN A 167 9.71 18.62 0.88
C ASN A 167 9.00 19.27 -0.31
N ILE A 168 8.33 18.51 -1.19
CA ILE A 168 7.53 19.05 -2.29
C ILE A 168 6.50 20.06 -1.76
N ASN A 169 5.76 19.67 -0.72
CA ASN A 169 4.72 20.51 -0.14
C ASN A 169 5.32 21.78 0.50
N ALA A 170 6.43 21.65 1.23
CA ALA A 170 7.15 22.78 1.82
C ALA A 170 7.64 23.77 0.75
N TRP A 171 8.35 23.30 -0.27
CA TRP A 171 8.85 24.16 -1.36
C TRP A 171 7.72 24.83 -2.14
N SER A 172 6.62 24.12 -2.39
CA SER A 172 5.44 24.68 -3.08
C SER A 172 4.78 25.80 -2.25
N GLU A 173 4.72 25.65 -0.93
CA GLU A 173 4.22 26.70 -0.05
C GLU A 173 5.16 27.91 -0.01
N GLU A 174 6.46 27.69 0.18
CA GLU A 174 7.48 28.76 0.23
C GLU A 174 7.47 29.61 -1.05
N VAL A 175 7.40 28.98 -2.23
CA VAL A 175 7.33 29.68 -3.52
C VAL A 175 6.05 30.50 -3.64
N ARG A 176 4.91 29.95 -3.20
CA ARG A 176 3.62 30.63 -3.28
C ARG A 176 3.54 31.81 -2.32
N GLU A 177 4.03 31.64 -1.10
CA GLU A 177 4.12 32.71 -0.11
C GLU A 177 5.07 33.82 -0.58
N GLY A 178 6.22 33.45 -1.14
CA GLY A 178 7.17 34.40 -1.73
C GLY A 178 6.54 35.22 -2.85
N LEU A 179 5.84 34.58 -3.80
CA LEU A 179 5.15 35.30 -4.88
C LEU A 179 4.07 36.26 -4.36
N LYS A 180 3.31 35.87 -3.33
CA LYS A 180 2.35 36.75 -2.67
C LYS A 180 3.02 37.95 -1.98
N LYS A 181 4.19 37.74 -1.36
CA LYS A 181 4.97 38.83 -0.76
C LYS A 181 5.44 39.81 -1.83
N VAL A 182 5.94 39.33 -2.97
CA VAL A 182 6.31 40.18 -4.11
C VAL A 182 5.13 41.02 -4.58
N GLU A 183 3.96 40.41 -4.77
CA GLU A 183 2.73 41.14 -5.17
C GLU A 183 2.39 42.24 -4.17
N ARG A 184 2.36 41.91 -2.87
CA ARG A 184 2.06 42.88 -1.82
C ARG A 184 3.04 44.05 -1.78
N PHE A 185 4.35 43.79 -1.85
CA PHE A 185 5.33 44.86 -1.85
C PHE A 185 5.29 45.68 -3.14
N HIS A 186 4.97 45.06 -4.28
CA HIS A 186 4.81 45.78 -5.55
C HIS A 186 3.58 46.69 -5.53
N GLU A 187 2.48 46.24 -4.92
CA GLU A 187 1.31 47.06 -4.63
C GLU A 187 1.65 48.23 -3.70
N ASN A 188 2.38 47.99 -2.61
CA ASN A 188 2.85 49.06 -1.72
C ASN A 188 3.70 50.11 -2.47
N ILE A 189 4.58 49.69 -3.38
CA ILE A 189 5.34 50.63 -4.22
C ILE A 189 4.38 51.48 -5.06
N LYS A 190 3.36 50.88 -5.67
CA LYS A 190 2.35 51.61 -6.46
C LYS A 190 1.54 52.59 -5.61
N GLU A 191 1.18 52.21 -4.38
CA GLU A 191 0.48 53.08 -3.43
C GLU A 191 1.35 54.27 -2.98
N ILE A 192 2.61 54.02 -2.61
CA ILE A 192 3.55 55.03 -2.12
C ILE A 192 4.05 55.95 -3.24
N SER A 193 4.10 55.44 -4.48
CA SER A 193 4.42 56.22 -5.68
C SER A 193 3.45 57.39 -5.88
N GLY A 194 2.26 57.33 -5.27
CA GLY A 194 1.30 58.41 -5.30
C GLY A 194 0.59 58.58 -6.64
N ALA A 195 -0.23 59.63 -6.73
CA ALA A 195 -0.98 59.96 -7.95
C ALA A 195 -0.22 60.93 -8.88
N VAL A 196 0.91 61.46 -8.41
CA VAL A 196 1.74 62.45 -9.09
C VAL A 196 3.22 62.14 -8.90
N PHE A 197 4.03 62.45 -9.91
CA PHE A 197 5.46 62.11 -9.92
C PHE A 197 6.28 62.81 -8.82
N THR A 198 5.84 63.96 -8.31
CA THR A 198 6.48 64.62 -7.17
C THR A 198 6.37 63.78 -5.89
N GLU A 199 5.25 63.09 -5.66
CA GLU A 199 5.09 62.16 -4.54
C GLU A 199 6.04 60.96 -4.67
N TYR A 200 6.24 60.45 -5.89
CA TYR A 200 7.25 59.43 -6.17
C TYR A 200 8.66 59.87 -5.77
N ILE A 201 9.03 61.11 -6.07
CA ILE A 201 10.35 61.68 -5.71
C ILE A 201 10.49 61.84 -4.20
N VAL A 202 9.48 62.40 -3.52
CA VAL A 202 9.49 62.58 -2.06
C VAL A 202 9.65 61.24 -1.33
N ASN A 203 8.99 60.19 -1.83
CA ASN A 203 9.02 58.86 -1.22
C ASN A 203 10.14 57.96 -1.77
N TYR A 204 11.12 58.51 -2.48
CA TYR A 204 12.05 57.72 -3.27
C TYR A 204 12.89 56.73 -2.45
N GLY A 205 13.41 57.15 -1.30
CA GLY A 205 14.18 56.27 -0.41
C GLY A 205 13.36 55.05 0.06
N GLN A 206 12.06 55.24 0.34
CA GLN A 206 11.16 54.12 0.69
C GLN A 206 10.91 53.21 -0.51
N ILE A 207 10.74 53.77 -1.71
CA ILE A 207 10.58 53.00 -2.94
C ILE A 207 11.84 52.16 -3.22
N LEU A 208 13.04 52.74 -3.08
CA LEU A 208 14.32 52.02 -3.21
C LEU A 208 14.44 50.89 -2.19
N HIS A 209 14.00 51.11 -0.96
CA HIS A 209 13.96 50.06 0.06
C HIS A 209 13.07 48.88 -0.38
N PHE A 210 11.84 49.15 -0.82
CA PHE A 210 10.94 48.08 -1.31
C PHE A 210 11.46 47.40 -2.58
N MET A 211 12.10 48.14 -3.49
CA MET A 211 12.77 47.54 -4.66
C MET A 211 13.83 46.53 -4.23
N ASN A 212 14.68 46.87 -3.26
CA ASN A 212 15.68 45.94 -2.71
C ASN A 212 15.02 44.72 -2.06
N VAL A 213 13.98 44.92 -1.24
CA VAL A 213 13.24 43.83 -0.59
C VAL A 213 12.65 42.85 -1.61
N ILE A 214 12.02 43.35 -2.69
CA ILE A 214 11.45 42.50 -3.74
C ILE A 214 12.55 41.70 -4.46
N VAL A 215 13.68 42.33 -4.78
CA VAL A 215 14.83 41.68 -5.41
C VAL A 215 15.37 40.54 -4.55
N ASP A 216 15.47 40.75 -3.23
CA ASP A 216 15.93 39.73 -2.30
C ASP A 216 14.89 38.60 -2.16
N ILE A 217 13.58 38.91 -2.09
CA ILE A 217 12.51 37.89 -2.06
C ILE A 217 12.54 37.01 -3.31
N PHE A 218 12.79 37.56 -4.50
CA PHE A 218 12.90 36.72 -5.68
C PHE A 218 14.08 35.73 -5.58
N SER A 219 15.20 36.14 -4.98
CA SER A 219 16.32 35.23 -4.70
C SER A 219 15.88 34.10 -3.75
N ASP A 220 15.11 34.44 -2.72
CA ASP A 220 14.55 33.47 -1.77
C ASP A 220 13.57 32.50 -2.44
N ILE A 221 12.82 32.91 -3.48
CA ILE A 221 11.95 32.02 -4.26
C ILE A 221 12.76 31.08 -5.16
N CYS A 222 13.89 31.53 -5.72
CA CYS A 222 14.73 30.71 -6.58
C CYS A 222 15.35 29.51 -5.83
N ASN A 223 15.66 29.66 -4.54
CA ASN A 223 16.28 28.63 -3.71
C ASN A 223 15.44 27.34 -3.53
N PRO A 224 14.16 27.37 -3.13
CA PRO A 224 13.31 26.19 -3.03
C PRO A 224 13.08 25.55 -4.41
N LEU A 225 12.95 26.33 -5.49
CA LEU A 225 12.82 25.77 -6.85
C LEU A 225 14.08 24.99 -7.28
N LYS A 226 15.27 25.54 -7.03
CA LYS A 226 16.55 24.83 -7.28
C LYS A 226 16.64 23.56 -6.43
N SER A 227 16.29 23.65 -5.16
CA SER A 227 16.33 22.54 -4.21
C SER A 227 15.39 21.41 -4.63
N TRP A 228 14.19 21.75 -5.09
CA TRP A 228 13.22 20.81 -5.61
C TRP A 228 13.75 20.06 -6.83
N ILE A 229 14.33 20.76 -7.81
CA ILE A 229 14.92 20.13 -9.00
C ILE A 229 16.07 19.19 -8.61
N ILE A 230 16.98 19.62 -7.72
CA ILE A 230 18.12 18.80 -7.27
C ILE A 230 17.63 17.55 -6.53
N ALA A 231 16.64 17.70 -5.65
CA ALA A 231 16.06 16.57 -4.93
C ALA A 231 15.38 15.58 -5.87
N ASP A 232 14.67 16.07 -6.88
CA ASP A 232 14.03 15.23 -7.90
C ASP A 232 15.05 14.48 -8.77
N GLU A 233 16.17 15.12 -9.13
CA GLU A 233 17.32 14.51 -9.81
C GLU A 233 17.95 13.38 -8.99
N GLY A 234 18.15 13.59 -7.68
CA GLY A 234 18.69 12.60 -6.76
C GLY A 234 17.70 11.53 -6.30
N TYR A 235 16.40 11.71 -6.53
CA TYR A 235 15.34 10.88 -5.94
C TYR A 235 15.43 9.41 -6.37
N LEU A 236 15.65 9.12 -7.66
CA LEU A 236 15.76 7.74 -8.15
C LEU A 236 16.89 6.97 -7.47
N LYS A 237 18.02 7.63 -7.19
CA LYS A 237 19.14 7.03 -6.47
C LYS A 237 18.73 6.65 -5.04
N LYS A 238 18.01 7.54 -4.34
CA LYS A 238 17.49 7.27 -2.99
C LYS A 238 16.49 6.11 -2.98
N VAL A 239 15.58 6.08 -3.96
CA VAL A 239 14.60 5.00 -4.11
C VAL A 239 15.28 3.65 -4.36
N ARG A 240 16.31 3.60 -5.21
CA ARG A 240 17.09 2.37 -5.46
C ARG A 240 17.83 1.87 -4.21
N LEU A 241 18.45 2.77 -3.45
CA LEU A 241 19.11 2.42 -2.19
C LEU A 241 18.12 1.83 -1.17
N GLU A 242 16.92 2.43 -1.06
CA GLU A 242 15.85 1.92 -0.20
C GLU A 242 15.34 0.56 -0.68
N LEU A 243 15.16 0.39 -2.00
CA LEU A 243 14.77 -0.88 -2.61
C LEU A 243 15.76 -2.00 -2.30
N GLU A 244 17.06 -1.73 -2.40
CA GLU A 244 18.13 -2.67 -2.04
C GLU A 244 18.14 -3.00 -0.55
N ALA A 245 17.88 -2.02 0.32
CA ALA A 245 17.77 -2.23 1.76
C ALA A 245 16.56 -3.12 2.12
N LEU A 246 15.39 -2.81 1.56
CA LEU A 246 14.17 -3.61 1.74
C LEU A 246 14.32 -5.02 1.16
N SER A 247 14.96 -5.17 0.01
CA SER A 247 15.23 -6.48 -0.60
C SER A 247 16.13 -7.34 0.28
N ARG A 248 17.18 -6.76 0.89
CA ARG A 248 18.04 -7.46 1.86
C ARG A 248 17.27 -7.86 3.12
N ARG A 249 16.45 -6.95 3.66
CA ARG A 249 15.58 -7.25 4.83
C ARG A 249 14.58 -8.36 4.52
N HIS A 250 13.94 -8.33 3.35
CA HIS A 250 13.04 -9.38 2.88
C HIS A 250 13.73 -10.76 2.85
N GLN A 251 14.94 -10.82 2.29
CA GLN A 251 15.73 -12.06 2.25
C GLN A 251 16.06 -12.57 3.67
N GLN A 252 16.49 -11.68 4.57
CA GLN A 252 16.80 -12.03 5.96
C GLN A 252 15.58 -12.61 6.70
N ILE A 253 14.41 -11.96 6.60
CA ILE A 253 13.19 -12.44 7.26
C ILE A 253 12.71 -13.75 6.63
N THR A 254 12.81 -13.88 5.30
CA THR A 254 12.51 -15.14 4.62
C THR A 254 13.40 -16.29 5.13
N GLU A 255 14.68 -16.02 5.36
CA GLU A 255 15.59 -17.01 5.95
C GLU A 255 15.22 -17.34 7.40
N MET A 256 14.89 -16.33 8.22
CA MET A 256 14.41 -16.54 9.59
C MET A 256 13.14 -17.38 9.62
N LEU A 257 12.18 -17.11 8.73
CA LEU A 257 10.95 -17.89 8.60
C LEU A 257 11.23 -19.34 8.24
N ARG A 258 12.15 -19.60 7.29
CA ARG A 258 12.58 -20.97 6.95
C ARG A 258 13.20 -21.68 8.14
N ARG A 259 14.13 -21.03 8.85
CA ARG A 259 14.75 -21.57 10.07
C ARG A 259 13.71 -21.85 11.15
N ASN A 260 12.72 -20.97 11.32
CA ASN A 260 11.64 -21.16 12.28
C ASN A 260 10.72 -22.34 11.89
N HIS A 261 10.42 -22.52 10.60
CA HIS A 261 9.68 -23.69 10.13
C HIS A 261 10.37 -25.01 10.47
N PHE A 262 11.69 -25.11 10.27
CA PHE A 262 12.44 -26.30 10.69
C PHE A 262 12.39 -26.51 12.21
N ARG A 263 12.45 -25.43 13.00
CA ARG A 263 12.31 -25.51 14.48
C ARG A 263 10.94 -26.01 14.89
N ILE A 264 9.87 -25.52 14.26
CA ILE A 264 8.49 -25.96 14.50
C ILE A 264 8.33 -27.45 14.19
N GLU A 265 8.92 -27.94 13.10
CA GLU A 265 8.86 -29.37 12.75
C GLU A 265 9.62 -30.24 13.75
N ASP A 266 10.81 -29.82 14.19
CA ASP A 266 11.57 -30.54 15.21
C ASP A 266 10.83 -30.54 16.57
N THR A 267 10.29 -29.40 17.01
CA THR A 267 9.52 -29.32 18.26
C THR A 267 8.22 -30.11 18.18
N LYS A 268 7.53 -30.13 17.04
CA LYS A 268 6.37 -30.99 16.78
C LYS A 268 6.73 -32.48 16.84
N SER A 269 7.87 -32.87 16.28
CA SER A 269 8.38 -34.25 16.38
C SER A 269 8.69 -34.64 17.83
N ARG A 270 9.28 -33.72 18.62
CA ARG A 270 9.50 -33.91 20.06
C ARG A 270 8.19 -34.01 20.83
N PHE A 271 7.20 -33.20 20.49
CA PHE A 271 5.86 -33.26 21.07
C PHE A 271 5.20 -34.62 20.84
N GLU A 272 5.20 -35.14 19.61
CA GLU A 272 4.62 -36.46 19.32
C GLU A 272 5.34 -37.59 20.04
N ARG A 273 6.68 -37.54 20.13
CA ARG A 273 7.46 -38.49 20.94
C ARG A 273 7.10 -38.42 22.43
N SER A 274 6.98 -37.21 22.98
CA SER A 274 6.58 -36.98 24.38
C SER A 274 5.16 -37.50 24.65
N LYS A 275 4.22 -37.24 23.74
CA LYS A 275 2.83 -37.72 23.80
C LYS A 275 2.75 -39.25 23.76
N TYR A 276 3.52 -39.91 22.89
CA TYR A 276 3.61 -41.37 22.86
C TYR A 276 4.18 -41.94 24.18
N SER A 277 5.25 -41.33 24.69
CA SER A 277 5.85 -41.70 25.98
C SER A 277 4.84 -41.56 27.14
N SER A 278 4.14 -40.42 27.21
CA SER A 278 3.09 -40.17 28.20
C SER A 278 1.96 -41.21 28.13
N LYS A 279 1.51 -41.57 26.92
CA LYS A 279 0.52 -42.63 26.71
C LYS A 279 1.01 -44.00 27.21
N ARG A 280 2.28 -44.34 27.00
CA ARG A 280 2.87 -45.60 27.50
C ARG A 280 2.92 -45.64 29.03
N VAL A 281 3.29 -44.53 29.67
CA VAL A 281 3.27 -44.40 31.14
C VAL A 281 1.84 -44.49 31.67
N GLN A 282 0.87 -43.86 31.00
CA GLN A 282 -0.55 -43.95 31.35
C GLN A 282 -1.06 -45.40 31.31
N GLN A 283 -0.71 -46.16 30.27
CA GLN A 283 -1.07 -47.58 30.15
C GLN A 283 -0.46 -48.41 31.29
N ALA A 284 0.81 -48.19 31.62
CA ALA A 284 1.46 -48.86 32.74
C ALA A 284 0.81 -48.49 34.08
N LEU A 285 0.42 -47.23 34.26
CA LEU A 285 -0.29 -46.75 35.46
C LEU A 285 -1.64 -47.44 35.58
N GLN A 286 -2.39 -47.55 34.49
CA GLN A 286 -3.66 -48.27 34.45
C GLN A 286 -3.49 -49.77 34.78
N GLY A 287 -2.42 -50.38 34.27
CA GLY A 287 -2.02 -51.75 34.63
C GLY A 287 -1.82 -51.90 36.15
N ARG A 288 -1.06 -51.00 36.78
CA ARG A 288 -0.82 -51.02 38.23
C ARG A 288 -2.08 -50.74 39.06
N ILE A 289 -3.00 -49.90 38.57
CA ILE A 289 -4.31 -49.70 39.20
C ILE A 289 -5.10 -51.02 39.21
N ASN A 290 -5.06 -51.77 38.10
CA ASN A 290 -5.72 -53.08 38.00
C ASN A 290 -5.05 -54.13 38.92
N ASP A 291 -3.72 -54.16 38.98
CA ASP A 291 -2.97 -55.03 39.91
C ASP A 291 -3.38 -54.77 41.36
N ARG A 292 -3.48 -53.49 41.76
CA ARG A 292 -3.91 -53.10 43.11
C ARG A 292 -5.32 -53.62 43.42
N ARG A 293 -6.24 -53.48 42.46
CA ARG A 293 -7.61 -54.01 42.58
C ARG A 293 -7.62 -55.54 42.67
N PHE A 294 -6.75 -56.21 41.92
CA PHE A 294 -6.59 -57.66 41.98
C PHE A 294 -6.08 -58.12 43.36
N CYS A 295 -4.98 -57.53 43.86
CA CYS A 295 -4.44 -57.85 45.19
C CYS A 295 -5.50 -57.63 46.29
N ARG A 296 -6.27 -56.53 46.22
CA ARG A 296 -7.35 -56.25 47.18
C ARG A 296 -8.46 -57.30 47.14
N ARG A 297 -8.92 -57.69 45.94
CA ARG A 297 -9.95 -58.75 45.79
C ARG A 297 -9.45 -60.10 46.33
N ARG A 298 -8.20 -60.45 46.04
CA ARG A 298 -7.61 -61.72 46.48
C ARG A 298 -7.35 -61.76 48.00
N GLU A 299 -6.95 -60.64 48.58
CA GLU A 299 -6.83 -60.47 50.03
C GLU A 299 -8.17 -60.69 50.74
N LEU A 300 -9.26 -60.10 50.23
CA LEU A 300 -10.63 -60.29 50.76
C LEU A 300 -11.05 -61.76 50.67
N SER A 301 -10.80 -62.42 49.55
CA SER A 301 -11.06 -63.86 49.41
C SER A 301 -10.30 -64.71 50.43
N PHE A 302 -9.05 -64.37 50.77
CA PHE A 302 -8.33 -65.05 51.84
C PHE A 302 -8.94 -64.79 53.22
N GLU A 303 -9.50 -63.60 53.46
CA GLU A 303 -10.19 -63.24 54.70
C GLU A 303 -11.49 -64.03 54.87
N ASP A 304 -12.25 -64.20 53.80
CA ASP A 304 -13.44 -65.07 53.77
C ASP A 304 -13.06 -66.53 54.04
N HIS A 305 -12.00 -67.03 53.40
CA HIS A 305 -11.51 -68.39 53.61
C HIS A 305 -10.96 -68.62 55.03
N ILE A 306 -10.31 -67.62 55.64
CA ILE A 306 -9.89 -67.68 57.04
C ILE A 306 -11.13 -67.81 57.91
N SER A 307 -12.11 -66.93 57.75
CA SER A 307 -13.35 -66.92 58.55
C SER A 307 -14.12 -68.24 58.43
N MET A 308 -14.20 -68.82 57.23
CA MET A 308 -14.82 -70.12 56.99
C MET A 308 -14.03 -71.26 57.65
N THR A 309 -12.71 -71.27 57.51
CA THR A 309 -11.85 -72.33 58.10
C THR A 309 -11.81 -72.24 59.62
N GLU A 310 -11.85 -71.02 60.19
CA GLU A 310 -11.96 -70.77 61.62
C GLU A 310 -13.27 -71.33 62.16
N ARG A 311 -14.40 -71.05 61.50
CA ARG A 311 -15.71 -71.61 61.88
C ARG A 311 -15.71 -73.15 61.87
N MET A 312 -15.17 -73.77 60.82
CA MET A 312 -15.06 -75.23 60.74
C MET A 312 -14.13 -75.79 61.82
N LEU A 313 -13.02 -75.10 62.13
CA LEU A 313 -12.10 -75.51 63.19
C LEU A 313 -12.78 -75.45 64.57
N GLU A 314 -13.53 -74.38 64.84
CA GLU A 314 -14.30 -74.19 66.07
C GLU A 314 -15.34 -75.29 66.26
N GLU A 315 -16.09 -75.62 65.20
CA GLU A 315 -17.10 -76.68 65.19
C GLU A 315 -16.47 -78.05 65.48
N ARG A 316 -15.35 -78.38 64.81
CA ARG A 316 -14.64 -79.65 65.06
C ARG A 316 -13.97 -79.71 66.43
N LYS A 317 -13.51 -78.59 66.98
CA LYS A 317 -13.02 -78.52 68.37
C LYS A 317 -14.14 -78.79 69.37
N ARG A 318 -15.31 -78.17 69.16
CA ARG A 318 -16.49 -78.41 69.99
C ARG A 318 -16.96 -79.87 69.91
N GLU A 319 -17.06 -80.43 68.70
CA GLU A 319 -17.37 -81.86 68.52
C GLU A 319 -16.35 -82.76 69.25
N HIS A 320 -15.06 -82.41 69.20
CA HIS A 320 -14.01 -83.15 69.88
C HIS A 320 -14.12 -83.05 71.41
N GLU A 321 -14.42 -81.86 71.95
CA GLU A 321 -14.68 -81.61 73.37
C GLU A 321 -15.92 -82.36 73.85
N GLU A 322 -17.00 -82.34 73.08
CA GLU A 322 -18.23 -83.13 73.35
C GLU A 322 -17.94 -84.64 73.34
N THR A 323 -17.15 -85.13 72.38
CA THR A 323 -16.73 -86.54 72.31
C THR A 323 -15.83 -86.93 73.49
N LEU A 324 -14.95 -86.03 73.95
CA LEU A 324 -14.14 -86.24 75.16
C LEU A 324 -14.97 -86.21 76.44
N ALA A 325 -15.99 -85.35 76.52
CA ALA A 325 -16.93 -85.30 77.62
C ALA A 325 -17.82 -86.57 77.68
N GLN A 326 -18.18 -87.15 76.53
CA GLN A 326 -18.84 -88.46 76.46
C GLN A 326 -17.94 -89.57 77.04
N ILE A 327 -16.66 -89.59 76.66
CA ILE A 327 -15.66 -90.53 77.23
C ILE A 327 -15.57 -90.37 78.76
N GLN A 328 -15.52 -89.14 79.28
CA GLN A 328 -15.41 -88.87 80.72
C GLN A 328 -16.69 -89.19 81.53
N ASN A 329 -17.88 -89.10 80.91
CA ASN A 329 -19.15 -89.38 81.58
C ASN A 329 -19.53 -90.88 81.53
N GLU A 330 -19.01 -91.66 80.57
CA GLU A 330 -19.24 -93.12 80.48
C GLU A 330 -18.36 -93.96 81.42
N ASP A 331 -17.27 -93.39 81.97
CA ASP A 331 -16.38 -94.06 82.95
C ASP A 331 -17.08 -94.44 84.29
N GLY A 332 -18.34 -94.04 84.50
CA GLY A 332 -19.06 -94.23 85.75
C GLY A 332 -20.02 -95.43 85.84
N ARG A 333 -20.52 -96.01 84.73
CA ARG A 333 -21.56 -97.08 84.81
C ARG A 333 -21.51 -98.09 83.66
N THR A 334 -21.17 -99.32 84.04
CA THR A 334 -21.49 -100.62 83.37
C THR A 334 -20.75 -100.98 82.07
N SER A 335 -20.15 -102.18 82.10
CA SER A 335 -19.41 -102.88 81.06
C SER A 335 -20.14 -103.04 79.72
N SER A 336 -19.69 -102.29 78.70
CA SER A 336 -19.70 -102.77 77.31
C SER A 336 -18.47 -102.23 76.59
N GLN A 337 -17.49 -103.12 76.37
CA GLN A 337 -16.21 -102.82 75.73
C GLN A 337 -16.39 -102.48 74.23
N ASP A 338 -17.56 -102.76 73.65
CA ASP A 338 -17.88 -102.57 72.22
C ASP A 338 -18.28 -101.13 71.85
N LEU A 339 -18.60 -100.26 72.81
CA LEU A 339 -19.00 -98.86 72.55
C LEU A 339 -17.83 -97.85 72.70
N TYR A 340 -16.79 -98.22 73.42
CA TYR A 340 -15.67 -97.31 73.76
C TYR A 340 -14.66 -97.12 72.60
N GLU A 341 -14.36 -98.19 71.86
CA GLU A 341 -13.37 -98.18 70.76
C GLU A 341 -13.80 -97.27 69.58
N PRO A 342 -15.07 -97.25 69.13
CA PRO A 342 -15.56 -96.33 68.09
C PRO A 342 -15.46 -94.85 68.49
N ILE A 343 -15.76 -94.52 69.76
CA ILE A 343 -15.72 -93.14 70.28
C ILE A 343 -14.26 -92.64 70.34
N LEU A 344 -13.34 -93.51 70.76
CA LEU A 344 -11.91 -93.20 70.84
C LEU A 344 -11.27 -93.09 69.43
N ALA A 345 -11.71 -93.90 68.47
CA ALA A 345 -11.34 -93.76 67.06
C ALA A 345 -11.84 -92.44 66.45
N ARG A 346 -13.10 -92.07 66.70
CA ARG A 346 -13.70 -90.79 66.28
C ARG A 346 -12.96 -89.59 66.89
N SER A 347 -12.59 -89.67 68.16
CA SER A 347 -11.78 -88.66 68.85
C SER A 347 -10.41 -88.46 68.19
N LYS A 348 -9.69 -89.56 67.86
CA LYS A 348 -8.42 -89.50 67.11
C LYS A 348 -8.59 -88.94 65.69
N GLU A 349 -9.70 -89.23 65.03
CA GLU A 349 -10.00 -88.71 63.69
C GLU A 349 -10.30 -87.21 63.71
N LEU A 350 -11.14 -86.75 64.64
CA LEU A 350 -11.40 -85.33 64.89
C LEU A 350 -10.10 -84.59 65.23
N GLN A 351 -9.22 -85.17 66.05
CA GLN A 351 -7.92 -84.58 66.36
C GLN A 351 -7.00 -84.45 65.12
N LYS A 352 -7.02 -85.44 64.22
CA LYS A 352 -6.31 -85.34 62.92
C LYS A 352 -6.92 -84.26 62.04
N GLU A 353 -8.24 -84.14 62.02
CA GLU A 353 -8.96 -83.13 61.24
C GLU A 353 -8.72 -81.71 61.76
N ILE A 354 -8.75 -81.50 63.07
CA ILE A 354 -8.35 -80.25 63.74
C ILE A 354 -6.92 -79.88 63.34
N LYS A 355 -5.95 -80.80 63.44
CA LYS A 355 -4.56 -80.54 63.03
C LYS A 355 -4.45 -80.17 61.54
N ARG A 356 -5.23 -80.80 60.67
CA ARG A 356 -5.29 -80.48 59.22
C ARG A 356 -5.87 -79.09 58.99
N LEU A 357 -6.98 -78.75 59.64
CA LEU A 357 -7.63 -77.45 59.57
C LEU A 357 -6.71 -76.34 60.11
N ASP A 358 -6.02 -76.57 61.23
CA ASP A 358 -5.04 -75.62 61.78
C ASP A 358 -3.85 -75.40 60.84
N LYS A 359 -3.35 -76.45 60.19
CA LYS A 359 -2.30 -76.33 59.17
C LYS A 359 -2.80 -75.54 57.95
N ARG A 360 -4.02 -75.83 57.49
CA ARG A 360 -4.66 -75.08 56.39
C ARG A 360 -4.83 -73.61 56.75
N LEU A 361 -5.29 -73.32 57.96
CA LEU A 361 -5.53 -71.97 58.46
C LEU A 361 -4.22 -71.17 58.57
N ARG A 362 -3.14 -71.78 59.09
CA ARG A 362 -1.79 -71.20 59.05
C ARG A 362 -1.33 -70.88 57.63
N ASN A 363 -1.51 -71.83 56.69
CA ASN A 363 -1.15 -71.62 55.29
C ASN A 363 -1.93 -70.47 54.64
N ILE A 364 -3.23 -70.34 54.91
CA ILE A 364 -4.05 -69.25 54.38
C ILE A 364 -3.63 -67.91 55.01
N ARG A 365 -3.35 -67.87 56.32
CA ARG A 365 -2.82 -66.67 57.00
C ARG A 365 -1.48 -66.21 56.41
N THR A 366 -0.56 -67.13 56.11
CA THR A 366 0.71 -66.80 55.44
C THR A 366 0.47 -66.26 54.03
N LYS A 367 -0.41 -66.89 53.24
CA LYS A 367 -0.77 -66.39 51.90
C LYS A 367 -1.40 -65.00 51.95
N ARG A 368 -2.25 -64.72 52.95
CA ARG A 368 -2.83 -63.39 53.18
C ARG A 368 -1.75 -62.36 53.54
N ARG A 369 -0.77 -62.71 54.38
CA ARG A 369 0.35 -61.83 54.73
C ARG A 369 1.16 -61.47 53.50
N ASN A 370 1.54 -62.44 52.69
CA ASN A 370 2.27 -62.20 51.44
C ASN A 370 1.45 -61.30 50.49
N MET A 371 0.13 -61.54 50.39
CA MET A 371 -0.75 -60.69 49.57
C MET A 371 -0.84 -59.23 50.08
N LYS A 372 -0.79 -59.01 51.40
CA LYS A 372 -0.72 -57.65 51.98
C LYS A 372 0.59 -56.95 51.60
N GLU A 373 1.70 -57.68 51.61
CA GLU A 373 3.00 -57.19 51.19
C GLU A 373 3.04 -56.87 49.69
N ASP A 374 2.54 -57.78 48.84
CA ASP A 374 2.37 -57.55 47.40
C ASP A 374 1.53 -56.29 47.13
N ARG A 375 0.41 -56.12 47.85
CA ARG A 375 -0.45 -54.94 47.73
C ARG A 375 0.29 -53.66 48.10
N TYR A 376 1.12 -53.68 49.14
CA TYR A 376 1.94 -52.54 49.54
C TYR A 376 2.99 -52.19 48.47
N ASN A 377 3.66 -53.20 47.93
CA ASN A 377 4.63 -53.03 46.84
C ASN A 377 3.97 -52.43 45.58
N VAL A 378 2.81 -52.95 45.18
CA VAL A 378 2.02 -52.40 44.06
C VAL A 378 1.61 -50.95 44.34
N GLN A 379 1.22 -50.61 45.57
CA GLN A 379 0.85 -49.24 45.93
C GLN A 379 2.05 -48.29 45.86
N LYS A 380 3.24 -48.71 46.31
CA LYS A 380 4.48 -47.95 46.20
C LYS A 380 4.83 -47.69 44.73
N ASP A 381 4.76 -48.71 43.90
CA ASP A 381 5.00 -48.59 42.45
C ASP A 381 3.97 -47.70 41.77
N LEU A 382 2.69 -47.81 42.14
CA LEU A 382 1.63 -46.95 41.63
C LEU A 382 1.90 -45.48 41.96
N HIS A 383 2.32 -45.17 43.19
CA HIS A 383 2.65 -43.79 43.56
C HIS A 383 3.83 -43.25 42.74
N LYS A 384 4.90 -44.04 42.58
CA LYS A 384 6.03 -43.67 41.72
C LYS A 384 5.60 -43.42 40.27
N LEU A 385 4.81 -44.31 39.70
CA LEU A 385 4.32 -44.17 38.33
C LEU A 385 3.42 -42.95 38.15
N LYS A 386 2.60 -42.64 39.17
CA LYS A 386 1.74 -41.47 39.16
C LYS A 386 2.56 -40.18 39.08
N ASN A 387 3.60 -40.05 39.89
CA ASN A 387 4.48 -38.87 39.86
C ASN A 387 5.18 -38.74 38.49
N VAL A 388 5.70 -39.84 37.95
CA VAL A 388 6.31 -39.87 36.61
C VAL A 388 5.30 -39.45 35.53
N TYR A 389 4.05 -39.91 35.62
CA TYR A 389 3.00 -39.53 34.68
C TYR A 389 2.65 -38.03 34.75
N GLU A 390 2.52 -37.48 35.95
CA GLU A 390 2.25 -36.05 36.18
C GLU A 390 3.39 -35.18 35.61
N ASP A 391 4.65 -35.58 35.81
CA ASP A 391 5.81 -34.88 35.24
C ASP A 391 5.84 -34.96 33.71
N HIS A 392 5.51 -36.12 33.14
CA HIS A 392 5.38 -36.28 31.69
C HIS A 392 4.29 -35.38 31.10
N ILE A 393 3.12 -35.27 31.74
CA ILE A 393 2.05 -34.36 31.30
C ILE A 393 2.57 -32.92 31.26
N LYS A 394 3.17 -32.43 32.36
CA LYS A 394 3.72 -31.08 32.44
C LYS A 394 4.77 -30.82 31.36
N GLN A 395 5.63 -31.79 31.07
CA GLN A 395 6.63 -31.67 30.01
C GLN A 395 5.97 -31.63 28.62
N THR A 396 4.97 -32.47 28.37
CA THR A 396 4.22 -32.46 27.10
C THR A 396 3.50 -31.12 26.89
N GLU A 397 2.91 -30.54 27.94
CA GLU A 397 2.28 -29.21 27.88
C GLU A 397 3.30 -28.11 27.56
N LYS A 398 4.45 -28.07 28.24
CA LYS A 398 5.52 -27.10 27.92
C LYS A 398 5.97 -27.16 26.47
N VAL A 399 6.12 -28.36 25.91
CA VAL A 399 6.50 -28.52 24.50
C VAL A 399 5.37 -28.06 23.58
N LYS A 400 4.10 -28.33 23.94
CA LYS A 400 2.93 -27.84 23.20
C LYS A 400 2.90 -26.31 23.14
N ASP A 401 3.08 -25.65 24.28
CA ASP A 401 3.07 -24.19 24.38
C ASP A 401 4.22 -23.59 23.57
N SER A 402 5.40 -24.22 23.60
CA SER A 402 6.52 -23.82 22.75
C SER A 402 6.22 -23.94 21.25
N VAL A 403 5.47 -24.95 20.82
CA VAL A 403 5.04 -25.10 19.41
C VAL A 403 4.05 -23.99 19.03
N ILE A 404 3.14 -23.61 19.95
CA ILE A 404 2.17 -22.54 19.71
C ILE A 404 2.90 -21.20 19.55
N ALA A 405 3.76 -20.83 20.48
CA ALA A 405 4.54 -19.60 20.42
C ALA A 405 5.37 -19.50 19.13
N GLN A 406 6.04 -20.58 18.73
CA GLN A 406 6.82 -20.58 17.48
C GLN A 406 5.95 -20.40 16.23
N LYS A 407 4.70 -20.88 16.24
CA LYS A 407 3.76 -20.66 15.13
C LYS A 407 3.31 -19.20 15.05
N GLU A 408 3.04 -18.57 16.19
CA GLU A 408 2.71 -17.14 16.26
C GLU A 408 3.87 -16.30 15.71
N ASP A 409 5.12 -16.61 16.09
CA ASP A 409 6.32 -15.96 15.52
C ASP A 409 6.38 -16.15 13.99
N ALA A 410 6.07 -17.35 13.48
CA ALA A 410 6.06 -17.62 12.04
C ALA A 410 4.96 -16.82 11.30
N GLU A 411 3.81 -16.61 11.93
CA GLU A 411 2.75 -15.76 11.39
C GLU A 411 3.18 -14.29 11.35
N SER A 412 3.79 -13.78 12.43
CA SER A 412 4.37 -12.43 12.48
C SER A 412 5.39 -12.21 11.36
N PHE A 413 6.30 -13.16 11.12
CA PHE A 413 7.26 -13.04 10.01
C PHE A 413 6.58 -13.04 8.63
N ARG A 414 5.49 -13.79 8.45
CA ARG A 414 4.74 -13.80 7.18
C ARG A 414 4.07 -12.45 6.92
N GLU A 415 3.51 -11.83 7.94
CA GLU A 415 2.92 -10.50 7.84
C GLU A 415 3.98 -9.46 7.48
N GLU A 416 5.13 -9.50 8.14
CA GLU A 416 6.25 -8.60 7.83
C GLU A 416 6.75 -8.78 6.39
N ILE A 417 6.88 -10.02 5.91
CA ILE A 417 7.23 -10.32 4.51
C ILE A 417 6.21 -9.71 3.54
N LYS A 418 4.90 -9.81 3.82
CA LYS A 418 3.85 -9.23 2.97
C LYS A 418 3.98 -7.71 2.88
N VAL A 419 4.19 -7.04 4.02
CA VAL A 419 4.35 -5.58 4.08
C VAL A 419 5.59 -5.15 3.27
N ILE A 420 6.73 -5.78 3.50
CA ILE A 420 7.98 -5.46 2.78
C ILE A 420 7.83 -5.76 1.28
N SER A 421 7.17 -6.85 0.90
CA SER A 421 6.90 -7.16 -0.51
C SER A 421 6.05 -6.09 -1.18
N ALA A 422 5.02 -5.58 -0.49
CA ALA A 422 4.21 -4.48 -0.99
C ALA A 422 5.02 -3.20 -1.16
N MET A 423 5.92 -2.89 -0.20
CA MET A 423 6.84 -1.74 -0.30
C MET A 423 7.80 -1.87 -1.48
N ILE A 424 8.41 -3.04 -1.68
CA ILE A 424 9.28 -3.33 -2.82
C ILE A 424 8.54 -3.12 -4.15
N GLN A 425 7.30 -3.63 -4.26
CA GLN A 425 6.47 -3.44 -5.46
C GLN A 425 6.14 -1.96 -5.70
N ALA A 426 5.82 -1.21 -4.64
CA ALA A 426 5.56 0.23 -4.74
C ALA A 426 6.80 0.98 -5.26
N LEU A 427 7.99 0.69 -4.72
CA LEU A 427 9.23 1.30 -5.20
C LEU A 427 9.56 0.94 -6.65
N HIS A 428 9.29 -0.29 -7.08
CA HIS A 428 9.42 -0.67 -8.49
C HIS A 428 8.48 0.14 -9.40
N ARG A 429 7.23 0.34 -9.00
CA ARG A 429 6.28 1.19 -9.75
C ARG A 429 6.77 2.62 -9.86
N ILE A 430 7.31 3.18 -8.77
CA ILE A 430 7.87 4.54 -8.76
C ILE A 430 9.04 4.65 -9.75
N ILE A 431 9.96 3.68 -9.74
CA ILE A 431 11.09 3.63 -10.68
C ILE A 431 10.57 3.53 -12.12
N GLU A 432 9.64 2.62 -12.39
CA GLU A 432 9.05 2.41 -13.71
C GLU A 432 8.41 3.71 -14.23
N VAL A 433 7.55 4.34 -13.43
CA VAL A 433 6.92 5.61 -13.79
C VAL A 433 7.97 6.67 -14.11
N LYS A 434 9.01 6.81 -13.30
CA LYS A 434 9.99 7.91 -13.46
C LYS A 434 11.03 7.66 -14.56
N GLU A 435 11.34 6.41 -14.89
CA GLU A 435 12.29 6.07 -15.96
C GLU A 435 11.62 5.81 -17.31
N HIS A 436 10.32 5.53 -17.34
CA HIS A 436 9.66 5.15 -18.58
C HIS A 436 9.59 6.33 -19.59
N PRO A 437 10.05 6.16 -20.85
CA PRO A 437 10.12 7.26 -21.83
C PRO A 437 8.76 7.89 -22.15
N SER A 438 7.68 7.10 -22.10
CA SER A 438 6.33 7.58 -22.39
C SER A 438 5.69 8.35 -21.24
N THR A 439 6.24 8.30 -20.03
CA THR A 439 5.68 9.02 -18.86
C THR A 439 5.59 10.51 -19.14
N VAL A 440 6.64 11.07 -19.73
CA VAL A 440 6.73 12.50 -20.09
C VAL A 440 5.62 12.90 -21.05
N LYS A 441 5.38 12.08 -22.08
CA LYS A 441 4.30 12.31 -23.06
C LYS A 441 2.92 12.18 -22.41
N LYS A 442 2.74 11.19 -21.54
CA LYS A 442 1.47 10.96 -20.85
C LYS A 442 1.14 12.09 -19.88
N ILE A 443 2.11 12.54 -19.07
CA ILE A 443 1.98 13.72 -18.20
C ILE A 443 1.62 14.95 -19.03
N PHE A 444 2.28 15.13 -20.17
CA PHE A 444 2.04 16.29 -21.02
C PHE A 444 0.62 16.32 -21.56
N LEU A 445 0.14 15.20 -22.12
CA LEU A 445 -1.16 15.08 -22.79
C LEU A 445 -2.35 14.92 -21.85
N HIS A 446 -2.18 14.19 -20.75
CA HIS A 446 -3.29 13.75 -19.90
C HIS A 446 -3.16 14.20 -18.44
N GLY A 447 -2.04 14.81 -18.06
CA GLY A 447 -1.69 15.00 -16.66
C GLY A 447 -1.18 13.72 -16.00
N TYR A 448 -0.67 13.86 -14.78
CA TYR A 448 -0.36 12.72 -13.93
C TYR A 448 -1.53 12.51 -12.98
N THR A 449 -2.19 11.35 -13.07
CA THR A 449 -3.15 10.89 -12.07
C THR A 449 -2.46 9.84 -11.21
N PRO A 450 -2.01 10.19 -10.00
CA PRO A 450 -1.35 9.24 -9.13
C PRO A 450 -2.22 8.01 -8.82
N GLY A 451 -1.63 6.83 -8.69
CA GLY A 451 -2.35 5.58 -8.40
C GLY A 451 -3.08 4.96 -9.60
N GLU A 452 -3.24 5.67 -10.71
CA GLU A 452 -3.72 5.09 -11.96
C GLU A 452 -2.59 4.25 -12.59
N LYS A 453 -2.77 2.92 -12.67
CA LYS A 453 -1.76 2.03 -13.28
C LYS A 453 -1.44 2.51 -14.69
N MET A 454 -0.23 3.03 -14.88
CA MET A 454 0.24 3.41 -16.20
C MET A 454 0.50 2.14 -17.02
N ASP A 455 -0.47 1.73 -17.83
CA ASP A 455 -0.25 0.69 -18.84
C ASP A 455 0.71 1.24 -19.91
N PHE A 456 2.01 0.99 -19.72
CA PHE A 456 3.07 1.43 -20.63
C PHE A 456 3.21 0.58 -21.90
N ARG A 457 2.51 -0.57 -21.96
CA ARG A 457 2.41 -1.39 -23.17
C ARG A 457 1.38 -0.72 -24.07
N GLY A 458 1.86 -0.05 -25.13
CA GLY A 458 1.08 0.79 -26.07
C GLY A 458 -0.08 0.09 -26.78
N GLY A 459 -1.09 -0.33 -26.03
CA GLY A 459 -2.43 -0.66 -26.51
C GLY A 459 -3.33 0.57 -26.43
N PRO A 460 -4.51 0.49 -27.09
CA PRO A 460 -5.49 1.56 -27.08
C PRO A 460 -5.82 1.98 -25.64
N THR A 461 -5.90 3.29 -25.43
CA THR A 461 -5.98 4.01 -24.16
C THR A 461 -7.00 3.43 -23.16
N LEU A 462 -6.86 3.69 -21.86
CA LEU A 462 -7.78 3.19 -20.80
C LEU A 462 -9.27 3.55 -21.03
N ILE A 463 -9.55 4.64 -21.78
CA ILE A 463 -10.91 4.97 -22.23
C ILE A 463 -11.41 3.98 -23.28
N GLU A 464 -10.54 3.53 -24.19
CA GLU A 464 -10.83 2.44 -25.13
C GLU A 464 -10.87 1.08 -24.43
N LYS A 465 -10.14 0.89 -23.32
CA LYS A 465 -10.16 -0.37 -22.54
C LYS A 465 -11.45 -0.51 -21.73
N THR A 466 -11.93 0.54 -21.05
CA THR A 466 -13.25 0.54 -20.41
C THR A 466 -14.37 0.50 -21.45
N ALA A 467 -14.23 1.17 -22.61
CA ALA A 467 -15.19 1.06 -23.71
C ALA A 467 -15.20 -0.32 -24.37
N THR A 468 -14.05 -0.97 -24.57
CA THR A 468 -13.98 -2.33 -25.14
C THR A 468 -14.42 -3.40 -24.15
N ASP A 469 -14.13 -3.24 -22.86
CA ASP A 469 -14.57 -4.19 -21.85
C ASP A 469 -16.08 -4.02 -21.53
N SER A 470 -16.59 -2.79 -21.45
CA SER A 470 -18.04 -2.53 -21.37
C SER A 470 -18.79 -3.00 -22.61
N MET A 471 -18.20 -2.84 -23.81
CA MET A 471 -18.79 -3.34 -25.05
C MET A 471 -18.75 -4.87 -25.13
N LYS A 472 -17.68 -5.53 -24.68
CA LYS A 472 -17.63 -6.99 -24.56
C LYS A 472 -18.67 -7.51 -23.57
N GLU A 473 -18.84 -6.84 -22.43
CA GLU A 473 -19.87 -7.19 -21.45
C GLU A 473 -21.28 -7.00 -22.03
N ALA A 474 -21.53 -5.90 -22.75
CA ALA A 474 -22.78 -5.67 -23.45
C ALA A 474 -23.07 -6.76 -24.50
N ILE A 475 -22.05 -7.21 -25.25
CA ILE A 475 -22.17 -8.34 -26.18
C ILE A 475 -22.52 -9.62 -25.42
N ASN A 476 -21.79 -9.95 -24.36
CA ASN A 476 -22.02 -11.15 -23.56
C ASN A 476 -23.41 -11.19 -22.90
N LEU A 477 -23.98 -10.04 -22.57
CA LEU A 477 -25.36 -9.93 -22.05
C LEU A 477 -26.41 -10.03 -23.17
N THR A 478 -26.13 -9.47 -24.34
CA THR A 478 -27.06 -9.42 -25.48
C THR A 478 -27.18 -10.78 -26.18
N VAL A 479 -26.06 -11.49 -26.36
CA VAL A 479 -25.99 -12.75 -27.11
C VAL A 479 -26.94 -13.85 -26.61
N PRO A 480 -26.97 -14.21 -25.31
CA PRO A 480 -27.86 -15.28 -24.83
C PRO A 480 -29.33 -14.86 -24.80
N THR A 481 -29.63 -13.55 -24.81
CA THR A 481 -30.98 -13.02 -24.60
C THR A 481 -31.67 -12.62 -25.91
N ILE A 482 -30.93 -12.27 -26.96
CA ILE A 482 -31.50 -11.79 -28.22
C ILE A 482 -32.23 -12.89 -29.01
N GLY A 483 -31.80 -14.14 -28.90
CA GLY A 483 -32.44 -15.28 -29.56
C GLY A 483 -32.55 -15.10 -31.09
N LYS A 484 -33.72 -15.34 -31.67
CA LYS A 484 -33.96 -15.32 -33.13
C LYS A 484 -33.93 -13.91 -33.77
N ASP A 485 -33.99 -12.84 -32.97
CA ASP A 485 -34.04 -11.45 -33.46
C ASP A 485 -32.67 -10.85 -33.80
N TRP A 486 -31.58 -11.63 -33.67
CA TRP A 486 -30.21 -11.17 -33.93
C TRP A 486 -30.01 -10.62 -35.35
N SER A 487 -30.73 -11.15 -36.35
CA SER A 487 -30.64 -10.70 -37.74
C SER A 487 -31.27 -9.32 -37.94
N LYS A 488 -32.42 -9.07 -37.30
CA LYS A 488 -33.07 -7.74 -37.27
C LYS A 488 -32.20 -6.72 -36.53
N MET A 489 -31.57 -7.15 -35.43
CA MET A 489 -30.61 -6.32 -34.70
C MET A 489 -29.48 -5.87 -35.63
N TYR A 490 -28.78 -6.79 -36.29
CA TYR A 490 -27.67 -6.46 -37.18
C TYR A 490 -28.07 -5.51 -38.32
N GLN A 491 -29.26 -5.71 -38.91
CA GLN A 491 -29.78 -4.82 -39.95
C GLN A 491 -30.00 -3.38 -39.47
N GLN A 492 -30.30 -3.18 -38.19
CA GLN A 492 -30.61 -1.88 -37.59
C GLN A 492 -29.41 -1.23 -36.89
N LEU A 493 -28.26 -1.92 -36.78
CA LEU A 493 -27.05 -1.35 -36.17
C LEU A 493 -26.51 -0.15 -36.96
N PRO A 494 -25.99 0.89 -36.29
CA PRO A 494 -25.40 2.04 -36.96
C PRO A 494 -23.97 1.74 -37.42
N PHE A 495 -23.70 1.89 -38.71
CA PHE A 495 -22.37 1.75 -39.31
C PHE A 495 -21.80 3.12 -39.67
N SER A 496 -20.51 3.31 -39.42
CA SER A 496 -19.72 4.43 -39.92
C SER A 496 -18.44 3.89 -40.57
N PRO A 497 -18.28 4.03 -41.90
CA PRO A 497 -19.21 4.67 -42.84
C PRO A 497 -20.56 3.93 -43.01
N PRO A 498 -21.65 4.62 -43.41
CA PRO A 498 -22.96 3.98 -43.62
C PRO A 498 -22.91 2.83 -44.63
N ARG A 499 -23.40 1.65 -44.23
CA ARG A 499 -23.58 0.48 -45.12
C ARG A 499 -25.01 0.41 -45.64
N ASP A 500 -25.15 0.16 -46.94
CA ASP A 500 -26.43 -0.01 -47.62
C ASP A 500 -27.15 -1.31 -47.21
N PRO A 501 -28.49 -1.37 -47.33
CA PRO A 501 -29.26 -2.55 -46.92
C PRO A 501 -28.88 -3.84 -47.66
N ILE A 502 -28.46 -3.75 -48.93
CA ILE A 502 -28.08 -4.92 -49.73
C ILE A 502 -26.78 -5.52 -49.20
N THR A 503 -25.78 -4.68 -48.91
CA THR A 503 -24.53 -5.14 -48.28
C THR A 503 -24.78 -5.74 -46.89
N ARG A 504 -25.68 -5.17 -46.08
CA ARG A 504 -26.06 -5.76 -44.78
C ARG A 504 -26.71 -7.14 -44.93
N SER A 505 -27.55 -7.34 -45.94
CA SER A 505 -28.14 -8.65 -46.24
C SER A 505 -27.07 -9.66 -46.69
N LYS A 506 -26.15 -9.26 -47.57
CA LYS A 506 -25.00 -10.10 -47.95
C LYS A 506 -24.14 -10.47 -46.76
N ASP A 507 -23.92 -9.53 -45.83
CA ASP A 507 -23.16 -9.80 -44.60
C ASP A 507 -23.82 -10.88 -43.74
N LEU A 508 -25.15 -10.88 -43.66
CA LEU A 508 -25.93 -11.90 -42.95
C LEU A 508 -25.89 -13.25 -43.67
N ASP A 509 -25.93 -13.26 -45.00
CA ASP A 509 -25.83 -14.49 -45.79
C ASP A 509 -24.46 -15.12 -45.64
N VAL A 510 -23.38 -14.33 -45.64
CA VAL A 510 -22.02 -14.80 -45.34
C VAL A 510 -21.93 -15.39 -43.93
N LEU A 511 -22.49 -14.72 -42.92
CA LEU A 511 -22.51 -15.24 -41.56
C LEU A 511 -23.23 -16.60 -41.45
N LYS A 512 -24.29 -16.81 -42.25
CA LYS A 512 -25.02 -18.08 -42.32
C LYS A 512 -24.31 -19.12 -43.20
N PHE A 513 -23.54 -18.68 -44.19
CA PHE A 513 -22.84 -19.52 -45.16
C PHE A 513 -21.78 -20.41 -44.50
N ASP A 514 -21.17 -19.93 -43.41
CA ASP A 514 -20.20 -20.71 -42.64
C ASP A 514 -20.78 -21.99 -42.01
N PHE A 515 -22.11 -22.20 -42.08
CA PHE A 515 -22.83 -23.28 -41.39
C PHE A 515 -23.72 -24.14 -42.31
N TYR A 516 -23.36 -24.31 -43.59
CA TYR A 516 -24.21 -24.94 -44.62
C TYR A 516 -24.80 -26.34 -44.30
N ASN A 517 -24.33 -27.05 -43.28
CA ASN A 517 -24.82 -28.39 -42.92
C ASN A 517 -25.31 -28.53 -41.45
N ILE A 518 -25.25 -27.50 -40.63
CA ILE A 518 -25.66 -27.55 -39.21
C ILE A 518 -26.33 -26.21 -38.88
N HIS A 519 -27.60 -26.20 -38.45
CA HIS A 519 -28.24 -24.96 -37.99
C HIS A 519 -27.44 -24.39 -36.80
N PRO A 520 -26.74 -23.24 -36.97
CA PRO A 520 -25.94 -22.69 -35.88
C PRO A 520 -26.86 -22.23 -34.75
N PRO A 521 -26.45 -22.39 -33.48
CA PRO A 521 -27.16 -21.80 -32.35
C PRO A 521 -27.34 -20.30 -32.58
N SER A 522 -28.52 -19.77 -32.25
CA SER A 522 -28.83 -18.35 -32.44
C SER A 522 -27.87 -17.41 -31.70
N GLU A 523 -27.29 -17.89 -30.60
CA GLU A 523 -26.30 -17.19 -29.80
C GLU A 523 -24.98 -16.99 -30.55
N GLU A 524 -24.48 -18.02 -31.21
CA GLU A 524 -23.25 -17.95 -32.02
C GLU A 524 -23.42 -16.95 -33.17
N MET A 525 -24.59 -16.97 -33.81
CA MET A 525 -24.93 -16.02 -34.89
C MET A 525 -25.03 -14.58 -34.38
N ALA A 526 -25.65 -14.38 -33.21
CA ALA A 526 -25.70 -13.08 -32.56
C ALA A 526 -24.31 -12.55 -32.22
N TYR A 527 -23.45 -13.40 -31.64
CA TYR A 527 -22.09 -13.03 -31.27
C TYR A 527 -21.27 -12.63 -32.49
N ARG A 528 -21.26 -13.45 -33.55
CA ARG A 528 -20.55 -13.12 -34.79
C ARG A 528 -21.08 -11.85 -35.45
N SER A 529 -22.39 -11.62 -35.41
CA SER A 529 -22.99 -10.39 -35.97
C SER A 529 -22.53 -9.13 -35.22
N LEU A 530 -22.46 -9.18 -33.89
CA LEU A 530 -21.99 -8.05 -33.08
C LEU A 530 -20.49 -7.83 -33.20
N LYS A 531 -19.70 -8.92 -33.27
CA LYS A 531 -18.26 -8.85 -33.53
C LYS A 531 -17.96 -8.25 -34.91
N LYS A 532 -18.70 -8.69 -35.94
CA LYS A 532 -18.59 -8.14 -37.30
C LYS A 532 -18.99 -6.66 -37.35
N TRP A 533 -19.97 -6.24 -36.55
CA TRP A 533 -20.29 -4.81 -36.39
C TRP A 533 -19.14 -4.01 -35.74
N GLN A 534 -18.48 -4.55 -34.72
CA GLN A 534 -17.29 -3.94 -34.11
C GLN A 534 -16.13 -3.78 -35.10
N GLU A 535 -15.92 -4.78 -35.96
CA GLU A 535 -14.84 -4.75 -36.95
C GLU A 535 -15.11 -3.75 -38.09
N LEU A 536 -16.38 -3.55 -38.46
CA LEU A 536 -16.77 -2.80 -39.65
C LEU A 536 -17.26 -1.37 -39.39
N SER A 537 -17.40 -0.95 -38.13
CA SER A 537 -17.93 0.38 -37.77
C SER A 537 -17.01 1.11 -36.79
N SER A 538 -16.65 2.35 -37.11
CA SER A 538 -15.84 3.21 -36.22
C SER A 538 -16.61 3.83 -35.05
N VAL A 539 -17.94 3.62 -34.98
CA VAL A 539 -18.83 4.25 -33.98
C VAL A 539 -19.54 3.20 -33.11
N THR A 540 -18.85 2.10 -32.80
CA THR A 540 -19.42 1.07 -31.92
C THR A 540 -19.47 1.55 -30.47
N SER A 541 -20.66 1.52 -29.87
CA SER A 541 -20.88 1.94 -28.49
C SER A 541 -22.05 1.19 -27.86
N VAL A 542 -22.02 1.04 -26.52
CA VAL A 542 -23.10 0.40 -25.74
C VAL A 542 -24.44 1.13 -25.94
N ASN A 543 -24.40 2.47 -26.02
CA ASN A 543 -25.59 3.30 -26.27
C ASN A 543 -26.18 3.07 -27.67
N ALA A 544 -25.35 2.84 -28.68
CA ALA A 544 -25.82 2.50 -30.02
C ALA A 544 -26.48 1.12 -30.04
N LEU A 545 -25.90 0.14 -29.33
CA LEU A 545 -26.48 -1.19 -29.18
C LEU A 545 -27.84 -1.14 -28.46
N ALA A 546 -27.92 -0.45 -27.31
CA ALA A 546 -29.16 -0.34 -26.53
C ALA A 546 -30.29 0.36 -27.32
N ARG A 547 -29.99 1.42 -28.07
CA ARG A 547 -30.97 2.08 -28.96
C ARG A 547 -31.45 1.15 -30.07
N THR A 548 -30.54 0.35 -30.64
CA THR A 548 -30.89 -0.64 -31.68
C THR A 548 -31.78 -1.74 -31.11
N LEU A 549 -31.50 -2.23 -29.89
CA LEU A 549 -32.34 -3.20 -29.21
C LEU A 549 -33.75 -2.65 -28.92
N LYS A 550 -33.86 -1.38 -28.53
CA LYS A 550 -35.16 -0.70 -28.38
C LYS A 550 -35.91 -0.59 -29.72
N SER A 551 -35.23 -0.27 -30.82
CA SER A 551 -35.89 -0.10 -32.14
C SER A 551 -36.44 -1.41 -32.71
N ILE A 552 -35.79 -2.55 -32.43
CA ILE A 552 -36.28 -3.88 -32.83
C ILE A 552 -37.31 -4.49 -31.85
N ARG A 553 -37.87 -3.68 -30.94
CA ARG A 553 -38.84 -4.09 -29.92
C ARG A 553 -38.31 -5.12 -28.92
N ARG A 554 -37.03 -5.02 -28.55
CA ARG A 554 -36.40 -5.78 -27.45
C ARG A 554 -35.94 -4.87 -26.30
N PRO A 555 -36.88 -4.11 -25.66
CA PRO A 555 -36.54 -3.24 -24.54
C PRO A 555 -36.09 -4.02 -23.30
N ASP A 556 -36.50 -5.29 -23.18
CA ASP A 556 -36.07 -6.25 -22.16
C ASP A 556 -34.55 -6.43 -22.15
N VAL A 557 -33.95 -6.66 -23.32
CA VAL A 557 -32.50 -6.83 -23.48
C VAL A 557 -31.77 -5.51 -23.31
N ALA A 558 -32.33 -4.43 -23.86
CA ALA A 558 -31.77 -3.10 -23.72
C ALA A 558 -31.65 -2.70 -22.24
N GLN A 559 -32.69 -2.92 -21.43
CA GLN A 559 -32.65 -2.61 -19.99
C GLN A 559 -31.59 -3.40 -19.22
N ILE A 560 -31.33 -4.67 -19.59
CA ILE A 560 -30.27 -5.49 -18.98
C ILE A 560 -28.89 -4.90 -19.28
N VAL A 561 -28.66 -4.51 -20.54
CA VAL A 561 -27.40 -3.89 -20.97
C VAL A 561 -27.23 -2.52 -20.31
N GLU A 562 -28.27 -1.68 -20.30
CA GLU A 562 -28.22 -0.35 -19.67
C GLU A 562 -27.97 -0.45 -18.17
N LYS A 563 -28.70 -1.32 -17.44
CA LYS A 563 -28.57 -1.46 -15.99
C LYS A 563 -27.23 -2.04 -15.54
N LYS A 564 -26.62 -2.94 -16.31
CA LYS A 564 -25.36 -3.59 -15.92
C LYS A 564 -24.13 -2.86 -16.42
N VAL A 565 -24.20 -2.25 -17.60
CA VAL A 565 -23.00 -1.71 -18.26
C VAL A 565 -22.95 -0.18 -18.20
N ILE A 566 -24.09 0.51 -18.36
CA ILE A 566 -24.09 1.99 -18.37
C ILE A 566 -24.00 2.56 -16.95
N THR A 567 -24.57 1.88 -15.95
CA THR A 567 -24.48 2.28 -14.52
C THR A 567 -23.07 2.12 -13.92
N ILE A 568 -22.13 1.49 -14.64
CA ILE A 568 -20.73 1.33 -14.22
C ILE A 568 -19.83 2.41 -14.86
N VAL A 569 -20.28 3.02 -15.97
CA VAL A 569 -19.50 3.97 -16.77
C VAL A 569 -19.87 5.44 -16.48
N ASN A 570 -21.03 5.68 -15.85
CA ASN A 570 -21.40 6.95 -15.20
C ASN A 570 -21.19 6.85 -13.70
#